data_AF-A0ABD0SAK0-F1
#
_entry.id   AF-A0ABD0SAK0-F1
#
_cell.length_a   1.000
_cell.length_b   1.000
_cell.length_c   1.000
_cell.angle_alpha   90.00
_cell.angle_beta   90.00
_cell.angle_gamma   90.00
#
_symmetry.space_group_name_H-M   'P 1'
#
loop_
_entity.id
_entity.type
_entity.pdbx_description
1 polymer ?
#
loop_
_entity_poly.entity_id
_entity_poly.type
_entity_poly.pdbx_seq_one_letter_code
_entity_poly.pdbx_strand_id
1 'polypeptide(L)'
;MRIFGYLAKKVGDLTVKYSNLPESYIKRSFEQVYWKNPTGYPQYPKAVVARKRFRFTTNRPWTGQFRQQNDRDVHRKKVFLEPVGEWSFFRGDRVEIMVGKDKGKQGIVSQVIQERNWVIVEGLNTHLRTVGKDKSFPGVVIQSEAPLLVTTGVKLVDPETLKPTEIEWRYTEEGDKVRVSKASSRIIPIPKASEETIDYKSKEVYIENEQKDTKADVIAKVTFAPKLNTFEMDIMEEMGIKEDRVPAKSYWY
;
A
#
# COMPACT_ATOMS: atom_id res chain seq x y z
N MET A 1 -40.04 -13.46 2.88
CA MET A 1 -38.72 -13.99 2.42
C MET A 1 -37.83 -12.99 1.65
N ARG A 2 -38.25 -11.75 1.34
CA ARG A 2 -37.39 -10.79 0.57
C ARG A 2 -36.24 -10.15 1.36
N ILE A 3 -36.36 -10.07 2.69
CA ILE A 3 -35.35 -9.44 3.56
C ILE A 3 -34.08 -10.29 3.63
N PHE A 4 -34.22 -11.62 3.68
CA PHE A 4 -33.09 -12.55 3.77
C PHE A 4 -32.24 -12.55 2.50
N GLY A 5 -32.86 -12.52 1.31
CA GLY A 5 -32.15 -12.43 0.04
C GLY A 5 -31.39 -11.10 -0.14
N TYR A 6 -31.94 -9.98 0.35
CA TYR A 6 -31.27 -8.68 0.32
C TYR A 6 -30.08 -8.62 1.29
N LEU A 7 -30.25 -9.17 2.50
CA LEU A 7 -29.17 -9.26 3.49
C LEU A 7 -28.06 -10.21 3.02
N ALA A 8 -28.39 -11.39 2.48
CA ALA A 8 -27.41 -12.35 1.98
C ALA A 8 -26.58 -11.82 0.79
N LYS A 9 -27.20 -11.08 -0.14
CA LYS A 9 -26.47 -10.37 -1.20
C LYS A 9 -25.49 -9.34 -0.65
N LYS A 10 -25.90 -8.58 0.37
CA LYS A 10 -25.00 -7.63 1.04
C LYS A 10 -23.86 -8.34 1.75
N VAL A 11 -24.07 -9.52 2.34
CA VAL A 11 -22.99 -10.26 3.01
C VAL A 11 -21.88 -10.64 2.02
N GLY A 12 -22.22 -11.11 0.82
CA GLY A 12 -21.26 -11.38 -0.26
C GLY A 12 -20.50 -10.11 -0.73
N ASP A 13 -21.22 -9.00 -0.90
CA ASP A 13 -20.59 -7.72 -1.24
C ASP A 13 -19.68 -7.20 -0.13
N LEU A 14 -19.99 -7.48 1.14
CA LEU A 14 -19.20 -7.09 2.30
C LEU A 14 -17.94 -7.95 2.40
N THR A 15 -18.02 -9.27 2.20
CA THR A 15 -16.83 -10.14 2.19
C THR A 15 -15.86 -9.77 1.08
N VAL A 16 -16.34 -9.45 -0.13
CA VAL A 16 -15.48 -8.97 -1.24
C VAL A 16 -14.95 -7.55 -0.99
N LYS A 17 -15.74 -6.65 -0.39
CA LYS A 17 -15.27 -5.29 -0.03
C LYS A 17 -14.24 -5.27 1.09
N TYR A 18 -14.27 -6.27 1.98
CA TYR A 18 -13.44 -6.31 3.17
C TYR A 18 -12.30 -7.33 3.12
N SER A 19 -12.22 -8.19 2.09
CA SER A 19 -11.08 -9.10 1.89
C SER A 19 -9.75 -8.34 1.74
N ASN A 20 -9.76 -7.19 1.06
CA ASN A 20 -8.62 -6.26 0.93
C ASN A 20 -8.84 -4.98 1.76
N LEU A 21 -9.31 -5.13 3.00
CA LEU A 21 -9.68 -4.05 3.91
C LEU A 21 -8.69 -2.87 3.95
N PRO A 22 -7.36 -3.06 4.03
CA PRO A 22 -6.41 -1.96 4.06
C PRO A 22 -6.45 -1.15 2.76
N GLU A 23 -6.31 -1.80 1.60
CA GLU A 23 -6.28 -1.15 0.31
C GLU A 23 -7.63 -0.53 -0.06
N SER A 24 -8.74 -1.23 0.18
CA SER A 24 -10.08 -0.73 -0.14
C SER A 24 -10.50 0.43 0.78
N TYR A 25 -10.08 0.41 2.05
CA TYR A 25 -10.26 1.50 2.99
C TYR A 25 -9.39 2.71 2.61
N ILE A 26 -8.12 2.48 2.28
CA ILE A 26 -7.21 3.50 1.72
C ILE A 26 -7.89 4.12 0.50
N LYS A 27 -8.20 3.33 -0.53
CA LYS A 27 -8.81 3.80 -1.78
C LYS A 27 -10.10 4.58 -1.54
N ARG A 28 -10.99 4.13 -0.66
CA ARG A 28 -12.23 4.83 -0.30
C ARG A 28 -12.00 6.11 0.53
N SER A 29 -11.00 6.11 1.41
CA SER A 29 -10.63 7.29 2.20
C SER A 29 -9.97 8.35 1.32
N PHE A 30 -9.26 7.93 0.26
CA PHE A 30 -8.56 8.78 -0.69
C PHE A 30 -9.44 9.26 -1.86
N GLU A 31 -10.19 8.36 -2.49
CA GLU A 31 -11.07 8.66 -3.62
C GLU A 31 -12.38 9.31 -3.13
N GLN A 32 -12.26 10.49 -2.53
CA GLN A 32 -13.40 11.34 -2.24
C GLN A 32 -13.92 11.93 -3.57
N VAL A 33 -14.96 11.30 -4.10
CA VAL A 33 -15.69 11.79 -5.26
C VAL A 33 -16.48 13.03 -4.87
N TYR A 34 -16.19 14.18 -5.47
CA TYR A 34 -16.98 15.38 -5.21
C TYR A 34 -18.25 15.41 -6.03
N TRP A 35 -18.18 14.83 -7.22
CA TRP A 35 -19.29 14.73 -8.12
C TRP A 35 -19.13 13.47 -8.95
N LYS A 36 -20.21 12.69 -8.99
CA LYS A 36 -20.36 11.49 -9.79
C LYS A 36 -21.55 11.74 -10.70
N ASN A 37 -21.42 11.39 -11.97
CA ASN A 37 -22.58 11.41 -12.85
C ASN A 37 -23.73 10.62 -12.21
N PRO A 38 -24.96 11.17 -12.21
CA PRO A 38 -26.12 10.42 -11.76
C PRO A 38 -26.20 9.13 -12.58
N THR A 39 -26.47 8.03 -11.89
CA THR A 39 -26.69 6.73 -12.53
C THR A 39 -28.10 6.72 -13.11
N GLY A 40 -28.23 6.70 -14.43
CA GLY A 40 -29.54 6.68 -15.08
C GLY A 40 -29.47 7.13 -16.53
N TYR A 41 -30.65 7.29 -17.14
CA TYR A 41 -30.81 7.84 -18.48
C TYR A 41 -30.83 9.37 -18.44
N PRO A 42 -30.20 10.08 -19.40
CA PRO A 42 -29.38 9.55 -20.49
C PRO A 42 -28.07 8.95 -19.96
N GLN A 43 -27.57 7.89 -20.61
CA GLN A 43 -26.35 7.19 -20.19
C GLN A 43 -25.14 8.13 -20.26
N TYR A 44 -24.89 8.84 -19.16
CA TYR A 44 -23.69 9.64 -19.04
C TYR A 44 -22.48 8.70 -18.94
N PRO A 45 -21.39 8.91 -19.71
CA PRO A 45 -20.14 8.20 -19.47
C PRO A 45 -19.76 8.40 -17.99
N LYS A 46 -19.22 7.38 -17.31
CA LYS A 46 -18.91 7.48 -15.88
C LYS A 46 -17.78 8.49 -15.63
N ALA A 47 -18.13 9.76 -15.51
CA ALA A 47 -17.22 10.82 -15.07
C ALA A 47 -17.30 10.91 -13.54
N VAL A 48 -16.13 10.82 -12.93
CA VAL A 48 -15.93 11.00 -11.50
C VAL A 48 -14.96 12.15 -11.38
N VAL A 49 -15.39 13.24 -10.78
CA VAL A 49 -14.46 14.31 -10.47
C VAL A 49 -14.10 14.22 -9.00
N ALA A 50 -12.82 13.89 -8.76
CA ALA A 50 -12.27 13.67 -7.43
C ALA A 50 -11.88 14.99 -6.77
N ARG A 51 -12.20 15.15 -5.48
CA ARG A 51 -12.14 16.45 -4.78
C ARG A 51 -10.73 16.90 -4.39
N LYS A 52 -9.69 16.06 -4.49
CA LYS A 52 -8.46 16.40 -3.79
C LYS A 52 -7.14 15.94 -4.40
N ARG A 53 -6.27 16.92 -4.61
CA ARG A 53 -4.82 16.75 -4.63
C ARG A 53 -4.36 16.76 -3.16
N PHE A 54 -4.26 15.60 -2.53
CA PHE A 54 -3.74 15.53 -1.16
C PHE A 54 -2.31 16.05 -1.13
N ARG A 55 -1.97 16.79 -0.07
CA ARG A 55 -0.57 17.09 0.24
C ARG A 55 -0.08 16.00 1.17
N PHE A 56 0.67 15.06 0.61
CA PHE A 56 1.32 14.02 1.40
C PHE A 56 2.31 14.64 2.40
N THR A 57 2.30 14.14 3.61
CA THR A 57 3.18 14.56 4.71
C THR A 57 3.82 13.32 5.34
N THR A 58 4.57 13.48 6.42
CA THR A 58 5.12 12.34 7.18
C THR A 58 4.03 11.50 7.84
N ASN A 59 2.84 12.08 8.08
CA ASN A 59 1.71 11.37 8.65
C ASN A 59 1.12 10.38 7.65
N ARG A 60 0.78 9.18 8.12
CA ARG A 60 0.13 8.18 7.28
C ARG A 60 -1.27 8.65 6.88
N PRO A 61 -1.73 8.35 5.67
CA PRO A 61 -2.97 8.93 5.14
C PRO A 61 -4.25 8.65 5.93
N TRP A 62 -4.31 7.49 6.61
CA TRP A 62 -5.46 7.09 7.42
C TRP A 62 -5.46 7.69 8.83
N THR A 63 -4.45 8.48 9.20
CA THR A 63 -4.35 9.11 10.52
C THR A 63 -5.22 10.36 10.63
N GLY A 64 -5.66 10.68 11.85
CA GLY A 64 -6.41 11.92 12.12
C GLY A 64 -5.60 13.18 11.80
N GLN A 65 -4.29 13.16 12.07
CA GLN A 65 -3.38 14.27 11.77
C GLN A 65 -3.27 14.55 10.27
N PHE A 66 -3.18 13.50 9.44
CA PHE A 66 -3.18 13.67 8.00
C PHE A 66 -4.48 14.27 7.49
N ARG A 67 -5.62 13.82 8.05
CA ARG A 67 -6.95 14.34 7.73
C ARG A 67 -7.04 15.82 8.06
N GLN A 68 -6.65 16.23 9.26
CA GLN A 68 -6.63 17.64 9.68
C GLN A 68 -5.72 18.50 8.80
N GLN A 69 -4.53 18.01 8.46
CA GLN A 69 -3.61 18.73 7.56
C GLN A 69 -4.14 18.88 6.13
N ASN A 70 -5.02 17.97 5.72
CA ASN A 70 -5.69 17.94 4.44
C ASN A 70 -7.19 18.11 4.66
N ASP A 71 -7.62 19.11 5.43
CA ASP A 71 -9.03 19.44 5.61
C ASP A 71 -9.65 19.97 4.32
N ARG A 72 -10.98 19.78 4.15
CA ARG A 72 -11.70 20.03 2.88
C ARG A 72 -11.60 21.47 2.39
N ASP A 73 -11.58 22.42 3.30
CA ASP A 73 -11.58 23.85 2.96
C ASP A 73 -10.17 24.42 2.76
N VAL A 74 -9.14 23.63 3.08
CA VAL A 74 -7.73 24.03 2.97
C VAL A 74 -7.25 23.85 1.53
N HIS A 75 -7.09 24.97 0.83
CA HIS A 75 -6.52 25.02 -0.52
C HIS A 75 -5.02 25.32 -0.45
N ARG A 76 -4.21 24.51 -1.14
CA ARG A 76 -2.74 24.66 -1.16
C ARG A 76 -2.22 24.56 -2.59
N LYS A 77 -1.10 25.25 -2.85
CA LYS A 77 -0.36 25.09 -4.11
C LYS A 77 0.14 23.64 -4.25
N LYS A 78 0.07 23.10 -5.47
CA LYS A 78 0.61 21.78 -5.78
C LYS A 78 2.14 21.81 -5.59
N VAL A 79 2.67 20.81 -4.89
CA VAL A 79 4.11 20.57 -4.86
C VAL A 79 4.48 19.83 -6.14
N PHE A 80 5.34 20.44 -6.96
CA PHE A 80 5.91 19.77 -8.12
C PHE A 80 7.06 18.88 -7.67
N LEU A 81 7.06 17.65 -8.16
CA LEU A 81 8.04 16.62 -7.82
C LEU A 81 8.67 16.15 -9.12
N GLU A 82 9.96 15.86 -9.04
CA GLU A 82 10.68 15.20 -10.12
C GLU A 82 10.09 13.80 -10.31
N PRO A 83 9.70 13.42 -11.54
CA PRO A 83 9.26 12.06 -11.79
C PRO A 83 10.45 11.11 -11.61
N VAL A 84 10.36 10.23 -10.62
CA VAL A 84 11.30 9.12 -10.46
C VAL A 84 10.81 7.99 -11.35
N GLY A 85 11.69 7.50 -12.23
CA GLY A 85 11.37 6.34 -13.08
C GLY A 85 11.25 5.08 -12.25
N GLU A 86 12.35 4.37 -12.07
CA GLU A 86 12.36 3.15 -11.25
C GLU A 86 12.77 3.46 -9.81
N TRP A 87 11.88 3.13 -8.87
CA TRP A 87 12.11 3.37 -7.46
C TRP A 87 13.17 2.41 -6.91
N SER A 88 14.18 2.95 -6.21
CA SER A 88 15.39 2.20 -5.86
C SER A 88 15.68 2.13 -4.35
N PHE A 89 14.85 2.71 -3.48
CA PHE A 89 15.10 2.81 -2.03
C PHE A 89 14.01 2.10 -1.22
N PHE A 90 14.39 1.15 -0.40
CA PHE A 90 13.46 0.33 0.37
C PHE A 90 13.69 0.52 1.87
N ARG A 91 12.68 0.12 2.66
CA ARG A 91 12.81 0.10 4.12
C ARG A 91 13.91 -0.88 4.50
N GLY A 92 14.77 -0.48 5.43
CA GLY A 92 15.92 -1.25 5.88
C GLY A 92 17.19 -1.04 5.07
N ASP A 93 17.16 -0.23 3.99
CA ASP A 93 18.37 0.04 3.22
C ASP A 93 19.36 0.87 4.03
N ARG A 94 20.66 0.58 3.85
CA ARG A 94 21.73 1.43 4.37
C ARG A 94 22.01 2.57 3.39
N VAL A 95 21.90 3.78 3.90
CA VAL A 95 22.03 5.00 3.13
C VAL A 95 22.98 5.99 3.78
N GLU A 96 23.61 6.83 2.95
CA GLU A 96 24.41 7.96 3.39
C GLU A 96 23.73 9.28 3.02
N ILE A 97 23.77 10.23 3.97
CA ILE A 97 23.19 11.56 3.79
C ILE A 97 24.19 12.44 3.04
N MET A 98 23.77 13.01 1.91
CA MET A 98 24.60 13.87 1.07
C MET A 98 24.45 15.36 1.40
N VAL A 99 23.34 15.76 2.03
CA VAL A 99 23.00 17.17 2.29
C VAL A 99 22.41 17.36 3.70
N GLY A 100 22.53 18.57 4.24
CA GLY A 100 21.95 18.93 5.54
C GLY A 100 22.91 18.74 6.71
N LYS A 101 22.35 18.76 7.92
CA LYS A 101 23.09 18.79 9.19
C LYS A 101 23.96 17.55 9.41
N ASP A 102 23.47 16.39 8.98
CA ASP A 102 24.10 15.08 9.20
C ASP A 102 24.79 14.54 7.94
N LYS A 103 25.30 15.43 7.08
CA LYS A 103 26.02 15.06 5.86
C LYS A 103 27.22 14.15 6.16
N GLY A 104 27.35 13.08 5.37
CA GLY A 104 28.41 12.07 5.48
C GLY A 104 28.13 10.98 6.52
N LYS A 105 27.05 11.09 7.30
CA LYS A 105 26.63 10.02 8.21
C LYS A 105 25.80 8.98 7.46
N GLN A 106 25.98 7.73 7.87
CA GLN A 106 25.24 6.59 7.37
C GLN A 106 24.16 6.17 8.36
N GLY A 107 23.01 5.74 7.86
CA GLY A 107 21.88 5.27 8.65
C GLY A 107 21.00 4.31 7.88
N ILE A 108 19.97 3.80 8.55
CA ILE A 108 19.01 2.84 7.98
C ILE A 108 17.73 3.58 7.60
N VAL A 109 17.16 3.26 6.44
CA VAL A 109 15.86 3.79 6.01
C VAL A 109 14.74 3.20 6.87
N SER A 110 14.09 4.04 7.66
CA SER A 110 12.96 3.65 8.51
C SER A 110 11.62 3.69 7.76
N GLN A 111 11.39 4.73 6.97
CA GLN A 111 10.16 4.92 6.22
C GLN A 111 10.43 5.54 4.85
N VAL A 112 9.63 5.10 3.87
CA VAL A 112 9.64 5.61 2.50
C VAL A 112 8.27 6.22 2.18
N ILE A 113 8.24 7.39 1.55
CA ILE A 113 7.04 8.09 1.09
C ILE A 113 7.24 8.44 -0.39
N GLN A 114 6.79 7.56 -1.27
CA GLN A 114 7.00 7.65 -2.71
C GLN A 114 6.29 8.87 -3.32
N GLU A 115 5.12 9.25 -2.79
CA GLU A 115 4.33 10.37 -3.31
C GLU A 115 5.02 11.73 -3.17
N ARG A 116 6.13 11.80 -2.42
CA ARG A 116 6.97 12.99 -2.27
C ARG A 116 8.45 12.75 -2.51
N ASN A 117 8.82 11.57 -3.01
CA ASN A 117 10.21 11.13 -3.13
C ASN A 117 10.98 11.30 -1.82
N TRP A 118 10.34 10.97 -0.71
CA TRP A 118 10.87 11.18 0.64
C TRP A 118 11.32 9.87 1.28
N VAL A 119 12.44 9.96 1.99
CA VAL A 119 12.98 8.88 2.81
C VAL A 119 13.29 9.44 4.20
N ILE A 120 12.94 8.68 5.23
CA ILE A 120 13.24 8.99 6.62
C ILE A 120 14.32 8.01 7.08
N VAL A 121 15.43 8.56 7.55
CA VAL A 121 16.59 7.80 8.03
C VAL A 121 16.58 7.81 9.56
N GLU A 122 16.72 6.64 10.17
CA GLU A 122 16.63 6.47 11.62
C GLU A 122 17.70 7.30 12.36
N GLY A 123 17.26 8.11 13.33
CA GLY A 123 18.15 8.89 14.20
C GLY A 123 18.95 10.02 13.51
N LEU A 124 18.78 10.23 12.20
CA LEU A 124 19.50 11.25 11.43
C LEU A 124 18.57 12.31 10.86
N ASN A 125 19.13 13.49 10.57
CA ASN A 125 18.40 14.67 10.13
C ASN A 125 17.23 15.01 11.08
N THR A 126 17.54 15.05 12.38
CA THR A 126 16.53 15.19 13.43
C THR A 126 16.30 16.64 13.83
N HIS A 127 15.07 16.95 14.22
CA HIS A 127 14.68 18.21 14.86
C HIS A 127 14.03 17.92 16.22
N LEU A 128 14.13 18.86 17.14
CA LEU A 128 13.50 18.76 18.46
C LEU A 128 12.03 19.18 18.35
N ARG A 129 11.12 18.34 18.85
CA ARG A 129 9.69 18.67 18.99
C ARG A 129 9.15 18.25 20.35
N THR A 130 8.26 19.05 20.91
CA THR A 130 7.58 18.73 22.17
C THR A 130 6.32 17.91 21.89
N VAL A 131 6.12 16.82 22.65
CA VAL A 131 4.98 15.91 22.54
C VAL A 131 4.21 15.83 23.85
N GLY A 132 2.88 15.69 23.76
CA GLY A 132 2.00 15.51 24.91
C GLY A 132 1.83 16.77 25.76
N LYS A 133 2.07 17.96 25.23
CA LYS A 133 1.92 19.21 25.98
C LYS A 133 0.43 19.46 26.30
N ASP A 134 0.13 19.60 27.59
CA ASP A 134 -1.19 19.91 28.13
C ASP A 134 -1.12 21.11 29.08
N LYS A 135 -2.26 21.58 29.60
CA LYS A 135 -2.30 22.70 30.55
C LYS A 135 -1.54 22.41 31.86
N SER A 136 -1.54 21.16 32.31
CA SER A 136 -0.88 20.73 33.55
C SER A 136 0.51 20.11 33.33
N PHE A 137 0.85 19.75 32.08
CA PHE A 137 2.09 19.03 31.77
C PHE A 137 2.85 19.76 30.66
N PRO A 138 4.12 20.18 30.90
CA PRO A 138 4.88 20.96 29.93
C PRO A 138 5.19 20.21 28.62
N GLY A 139 5.01 18.89 28.58
CA GLY A 139 5.34 18.03 27.45
C GLY A 139 6.77 17.49 27.52
N VAL A 140 7.05 16.43 26.75
CA VAL A 140 8.40 15.87 26.62
C VAL A 140 9.01 16.31 25.30
N VAL A 141 10.25 16.82 25.35
CA VAL A 141 11.01 17.14 24.14
C VAL A 141 11.65 15.86 23.60
N ILE A 142 11.31 15.50 22.36
CA ILE A 142 11.87 14.35 21.66
C ILE A 142 12.56 14.79 20.38
N GLN A 143 13.55 14.01 19.95
CA GLN A 143 14.12 14.12 18.61
C GLN A 143 13.19 13.41 17.64
N SER A 144 12.83 14.09 16.55
CA SER A 144 12.00 13.55 15.49
C SER A 144 12.74 13.66 14.17
N GLU A 145 12.79 12.58 13.41
CA GLU A 145 13.43 12.54 12.11
C GLU A 145 12.66 13.42 11.11
N ALA A 146 13.40 14.12 10.25
CA ALA A 146 12.85 14.88 9.15
C ALA A 146 13.11 14.17 7.81
N PRO A 147 12.14 14.19 6.87
CA PRO A 147 12.31 13.51 5.59
C PRO A 147 13.39 14.17 4.75
N LEU A 148 14.15 13.35 4.04
CA LEU A 148 15.12 13.74 3.03
C LEU A 148 14.59 13.40 1.65
N LEU A 149 14.97 14.22 0.65
CA LEU A 149 14.63 13.95 -0.74
C LEU A 149 15.55 12.86 -1.29
N VAL A 150 14.97 11.89 -1.98
CA VAL A 150 15.72 10.76 -2.54
C VAL A 150 16.67 11.16 -3.67
N THR A 151 16.28 12.12 -4.51
CA THR A 151 17.08 12.49 -5.69
C THR A 151 18.36 13.25 -5.34
N THR A 152 18.35 14.05 -4.27
CA THR A 152 19.47 14.93 -3.91
C THR A 152 20.05 14.68 -2.53
N GLY A 153 19.24 14.18 -1.60
CA GLY A 153 19.60 14.15 -0.19
C GLY A 153 20.32 12.89 0.26
N VAL A 154 20.16 11.78 -0.46
CA VAL A 154 20.54 10.45 0.03
C VAL A 154 21.11 9.59 -1.11
N LYS A 155 22.12 8.77 -0.81
CA LYS A 155 22.62 7.71 -1.70
C LYS A 155 22.65 6.36 -0.99
N LEU A 156 22.49 5.25 -1.72
CA LEU A 156 22.73 3.93 -1.14
C LEU A 156 24.22 3.74 -0.87
N VAL A 157 24.51 2.99 0.19
CA VAL A 157 25.87 2.60 0.54
C VAL A 157 26.17 1.26 -0.12
N ASP A 158 27.30 1.17 -0.80
CA ASP A 158 27.78 -0.10 -1.35
C ASP A 158 28.24 -1.04 -0.21
N PRO A 159 27.76 -2.30 -0.17
CA PRO A 159 28.08 -3.23 0.90
C PRO A 159 29.58 -3.56 1.01
N GLU A 160 30.35 -3.46 -0.07
CA GLU A 160 31.78 -3.77 -0.06
C GLU A 160 32.63 -2.56 0.32
N THR A 161 32.46 -1.43 -0.37
CA THR A 161 33.30 -0.25 -0.14
C THR A 161 32.84 0.63 1.01
N LEU A 162 31.61 0.41 1.51
CA LEU A 162 30.95 1.25 2.52
C LEU A 162 30.91 2.74 2.15
N LYS A 163 30.98 3.05 0.86
CA LYS A 163 30.92 4.41 0.31
C LYS A 163 29.57 4.64 -0.37
N PRO A 164 29.15 5.91 -0.54
CA PRO A 164 27.91 6.22 -1.24
C PRO A 164 28.09 5.95 -2.75
N THR A 165 27.13 5.24 -3.35
CA THR A 165 27.23 4.84 -4.77
C THR A 165 25.95 5.13 -5.54
N GLU A 166 26.09 5.24 -6.87
CA GLU A 166 24.96 5.25 -7.80
C GLU A 166 24.51 3.83 -8.10
N ILE A 167 23.23 3.68 -8.44
CA ILE A 167 22.58 2.38 -8.61
C ILE A 167 22.07 2.27 -10.04
N GLU A 168 22.21 1.08 -10.59
CA GLU A 168 21.60 0.67 -11.84
C GLU A 168 20.79 -0.62 -11.60
N TRP A 169 19.62 -0.73 -12.21
CA TRP A 169 18.87 -1.98 -12.23
C TRP A 169 19.38 -2.88 -13.36
N ARG A 170 19.71 -4.12 -13.03
CA ARG A 170 20.14 -5.15 -13.99
C ARG A 170 19.38 -6.44 -13.75
N TYR A 171 19.36 -7.32 -14.74
CA TYR A 171 18.81 -8.67 -14.61
C TYR A 171 19.95 -9.67 -14.37
N THR A 172 19.75 -10.62 -13.47
CA THR A 172 20.64 -11.78 -13.29
C THR A 172 20.42 -12.80 -14.40
N GLU A 173 21.31 -13.79 -14.50
CA GLU A 173 21.18 -14.91 -15.44
C GLU A 173 19.91 -15.74 -15.18
N GLU A 174 19.42 -15.75 -13.94
CA GLU A 174 18.17 -16.41 -13.52
C GLU A 174 16.91 -15.61 -13.91
N GLY A 175 17.08 -14.37 -14.39
CA GLY A 175 16.00 -13.47 -14.78
C GLY A 175 15.51 -12.54 -13.65
N ASP A 176 16.12 -12.59 -12.47
CA ASP A 176 15.75 -11.74 -11.35
C ASP A 176 16.28 -10.32 -11.52
N LYS A 177 15.42 -9.35 -11.23
CA LYS A 177 15.78 -7.93 -11.31
C LYS A 177 16.45 -7.49 -10.01
N VAL A 178 17.71 -7.09 -10.10
CA VAL A 178 18.54 -6.71 -8.96
C VAL A 178 19.14 -5.31 -9.10
N ARG A 179 19.40 -4.67 -7.96
CA ARG A 179 20.12 -3.39 -7.90
C ARG A 179 21.62 -3.66 -7.90
N VAL A 180 22.37 -2.95 -8.74
CA VAL A 180 23.83 -3.08 -8.85
C VAL A 180 24.48 -1.73 -8.57
N SER A 181 25.50 -1.74 -7.71
CA SER A 181 26.32 -0.55 -7.45
C SER A 181 27.19 -0.22 -8.65
N LYS A 182 27.21 1.04 -9.08
CA LYS A 182 28.08 1.49 -10.17
C LYS A 182 29.56 1.55 -9.80
N ALA A 183 29.90 1.61 -8.52
CA ALA A 183 31.30 1.73 -8.08
C ALA A 183 32.00 0.38 -7.99
N SER A 184 31.35 -0.62 -7.38
CA SER A 184 31.89 -1.98 -7.19
C SER A 184 31.34 -3.00 -8.18
N SER A 185 30.30 -2.66 -8.96
CA SER A 185 29.49 -3.60 -9.74
C SER A 185 28.88 -4.74 -8.89
N ARG A 186 28.77 -4.55 -7.58
CA ARG A 186 28.19 -5.53 -6.66
C ARG A 186 26.68 -5.37 -6.54
N ILE A 187 26.00 -6.48 -6.32
CA ILE A 187 24.56 -6.52 -6.10
C ILE A 187 24.24 -5.94 -4.70
N ILE A 188 23.30 -5.00 -4.65
CA ILE A 188 22.72 -4.48 -3.41
C ILE A 188 21.36 -5.17 -3.22
N PRO A 189 21.27 -6.19 -2.35
CA PRO A 189 20.03 -6.94 -2.15
C PRO A 189 18.94 -6.03 -1.58
N ILE A 190 17.67 -6.35 -1.85
CA ILE A 190 16.54 -5.70 -1.18
C ILE A 190 16.50 -6.22 0.27
N PRO A 191 16.46 -5.35 1.29
CA PRO A 191 16.42 -5.79 2.68
C PRO A 191 15.13 -6.56 2.98
N LYS A 192 15.23 -7.62 3.80
CA LYS A 192 14.06 -8.38 4.29
C LYS A 192 13.01 -7.50 4.98
N ALA A 193 13.44 -6.41 5.63
CA ALA A 193 12.57 -5.43 6.25
C ALA A 193 11.61 -4.73 5.26
N SER A 194 11.90 -4.77 3.96
CA SER A 194 11.00 -4.28 2.91
C SER A 194 9.85 -5.23 2.61
N GLU A 195 10.02 -6.53 2.89
CA GLU A 195 9.01 -7.57 2.67
C GLU A 195 8.04 -7.67 3.86
N GLU A 196 8.36 -7.00 4.98
CA GLU A 196 7.49 -6.95 6.13
C GLU A 196 6.16 -6.28 5.79
N THR A 197 5.08 -6.86 6.30
CA THR A 197 3.75 -6.25 6.20
C THR A 197 3.70 -4.98 7.06
N ILE A 198 2.70 -4.13 6.83
CA ILE A 198 2.41 -2.93 7.65
C ILE A 198 2.39 -3.22 9.16
N ASP A 199 2.04 -4.45 9.54
CA ASP A 199 1.98 -4.93 10.93
C ASP A 199 3.33 -5.44 11.48
N TYR A 200 4.44 -5.21 10.76
CA TYR A 200 5.79 -5.70 11.09
C TYR A 200 5.87 -7.22 11.25
N LYS A 201 5.03 -7.94 10.49
CA LYS A 201 5.05 -9.40 10.39
C LYS A 201 5.75 -9.80 9.10
N SER A 202 6.72 -10.69 9.22
CA SER A 202 7.33 -11.40 8.10
C SER A 202 6.65 -12.76 7.93
N LYS A 203 6.74 -13.32 6.72
CA LYS A 203 6.23 -14.67 6.43
C LYS A 203 6.89 -15.74 7.29
N GLU A 204 8.19 -15.57 7.57
CA GLU A 204 8.99 -16.50 8.40
C GLU A 204 8.51 -16.56 9.86
N VAL A 205 7.99 -15.45 10.41
CA VAL A 205 7.57 -15.34 11.81
C VAL A 205 6.07 -15.63 11.99
N TYR A 206 5.34 -15.86 10.89
CA TYR A 206 3.92 -16.14 10.97
C TYR A 206 3.64 -17.48 11.68
N ILE A 207 2.78 -17.43 12.71
CA ILE A 207 2.29 -18.61 13.40
C ILE A 207 0.85 -18.83 12.96
N GLU A 208 0.60 -19.98 12.33
CA GLU A 208 -0.74 -20.37 11.87
C GLU A 208 -1.68 -20.60 13.06
N ASN A 209 -2.89 -20.05 12.99
CA ASN A 209 -3.96 -20.34 13.93
C ASN A 209 -4.70 -21.62 13.52
N GLU A 210 -4.52 -22.70 14.26
CA GLU A 210 -5.10 -24.01 13.97
C GLU A 210 -6.63 -24.02 13.80
N GLN A 211 -7.35 -23.08 14.42
CA GLN A 211 -8.82 -23.04 14.37
C GLN A 211 -9.37 -22.27 13.17
N LYS A 212 -8.62 -21.30 12.63
CA LYS A 212 -9.13 -20.33 11.65
C LYS A 212 -8.32 -20.26 10.37
N ASP A 213 -7.07 -20.70 10.40
CA ASP A 213 -6.18 -20.64 9.25
C ASP A 213 -6.18 -22.00 8.54
N THR A 214 -6.38 -21.96 7.23
CA THR A 214 -6.31 -23.15 6.38
C THR A 214 -4.85 -23.52 6.12
N LYS A 215 -4.49 -24.79 6.37
CA LYS A 215 -3.15 -25.31 6.13
C LYS A 215 -2.77 -25.27 4.65
N ALA A 216 -1.48 -25.07 4.37
CA ALA A 216 -0.95 -24.98 3.01
C ALA A 216 -1.30 -26.21 2.14
N ASP A 217 -1.25 -27.42 2.71
CA ASP A 217 -1.54 -28.66 1.99
C ASP A 217 -2.98 -28.71 1.45
N VAL A 218 -3.93 -28.17 2.21
CA VAL A 218 -5.34 -28.11 1.81
C VAL A 218 -5.53 -27.11 0.68
N ILE A 219 -4.81 -25.98 0.73
CA ILE A 219 -4.87 -24.93 -0.30
C ILE A 219 -4.22 -25.38 -1.61
N ALA A 220 -3.09 -26.09 -1.54
CA ALA A 220 -2.35 -26.54 -2.71
C ALA A 220 -3.06 -27.66 -3.50
N LYS A 221 -4.06 -28.32 -2.88
CA LYS A 221 -4.83 -29.37 -3.52
C LYS A 221 -5.70 -28.80 -4.64
N VAL A 222 -5.38 -29.15 -5.88
CA VAL A 222 -6.20 -28.79 -7.06
C VAL A 222 -7.49 -29.62 -7.03
N THR A 223 -8.60 -28.97 -6.68
CA THR A 223 -9.95 -29.58 -6.66
C THR A 223 -10.80 -29.21 -7.87
N PHE A 224 -10.41 -28.18 -8.62
CA PHE A 224 -11.16 -27.71 -9.77
C PHE A 224 -10.99 -28.64 -10.97
N ALA A 225 -12.10 -29.20 -11.45
CA ALA A 225 -12.17 -29.94 -12.71
C ALA A 225 -12.95 -29.10 -13.74
N PRO A 226 -12.38 -28.78 -14.91
CA PRO A 226 -13.07 -27.98 -15.92
C PRO A 226 -14.24 -28.76 -16.52
N LYS A 227 -15.45 -28.21 -16.42
CA LYS A 227 -16.70 -28.75 -16.99
C LYS A 227 -17.40 -27.68 -17.84
N LEU A 228 -18.25 -28.10 -18.78
CA LEU A 228 -19.08 -27.20 -19.60
C LEU A 228 -20.42 -26.85 -18.93
N ASN A 229 -20.40 -26.71 -17.61
CA ASN A 229 -21.57 -26.38 -16.79
C ASN A 229 -21.28 -25.10 -16.00
N THR A 230 -22.32 -24.34 -15.60
CA THR A 230 -22.11 -23.23 -14.66
C THR A 230 -21.93 -23.75 -13.24
N PHE A 231 -21.38 -22.91 -12.37
CA PHE A 231 -21.20 -23.22 -10.95
C PHE A 231 -22.54 -23.59 -10.28
N GLU A 232 -23.61 -22.86 -10.61
CA GLU A 232 -24.94 -23.13 -10.07
C GLU A 232 -25.50 -24.47 -10.54
N MET A 233 -25.28 -24.82 -11.83
CA MET A 233 -25.71 -26.11 -12.38
C MET A 233 -24.98 -27.28 -11.73
N ASP A 234 -23.66 -27.18 -11.55
CA ASP A 234 -22.83 -28.22 -10.93
C ASP A 234 -23.25 -28.45 -9.46
N ILE A 235 -23.50 -27.37 -8.72
CA ILE A 235 -24.01 -27.45 -7.34
C ILE A 235 -25.43 -28.03 -7.27
N MET A 236 -26.31 -27.65 -8.20
CA MET A 236 -27.67 -28.21 -8.25
C MET A 236 -27.61 -29.72 -8.51
N GLU A 237 -26.73 -30.17 -9.41
CA GLU A 237 -26.50 -31.58 -9.69
C GLU A 237 -25.91 -32.31 -8.47
N GLU A 238 -24.89 -31.75 -7.83
CA GLU A 238 -24.24 -32.33 -6.64
C GLU A 238 -25.20 -32.45 -5.44
N MET A 239 -26.01 -31.41 -5.20
CA MET A 239 -27.03 -31.43 -4.13
C MET A 239 -28.31 -32.19 -4.53
N GLY A 240 -28.41 -32.69 -5.76
CA GLY A 240 -29.59 -33.41 -6.25
C GLY A 240 -30.85 -32.54 -6.38
N ILE A 241 -30.69 -31.22 -6.51
CA ILE A 241 -31.79 -30.25 -6.65
C ILE A 241 -32.32 -30.31 -8.08
N LYS A 242 -33.61 -30.60 -8.23
CA LYS A 242 -34.30 -30.59 -9.52
C LYS A 242 -35.22 -29.37 -9.62
N GLU A 243 -35.10 -28.63 -10.72
CA GLU A 243 -35.98 -27.50 -11.05
C GLU A 243 -36.68 -27.79 -12.38
N ASP A 244 -37.93 -28.23 -12.29
CA ASP A 244 -38.72 -28.59 -13.46
C ASP A 244 -39.40 -27.38 -14.12
N ARG A 245 -39.38 -26.20 -13.47
CA ARG A 245 -40.01 -24.99 -14.01
C ARG A 245 -39.12 -24.34 -15.06
N VAL A 246 -39.72 -24.01 -16.20
CA VAL A 246 -39.06 -23.22 -17.25
C VAL A 246 -39.22 -21.73 -16.96
N PRO A 247 -38.13 -20.93 -16.92
CA PRO A 247 -38.24 -19.49 -16.74
C PRO A 247 -39.09 -18.84 -17.83
N ALA A 248 -40.01 -17.95 -17.44
CA ALA A 248 -40.80 -17.19 -18.40
C ALA A 248 -39.90 -16.24 -19.22
N LYS A 249 -40.24 -16.04 -20.50
CA LYS A 249 -39.51 -15.12 -21.38
C LYS A 249 -39.62 -13.69 -20.84
N SER A 250 -38.49 -13.00 -20.72
CA SER A 250 -38.40 -11.60 -20.28
C SER A 250 -37.80 -10.73 -21.37
N TYR A 251 -38.31 -9.51 -21.54
CA TYR A 251 -37.72 -8.51 -22.42
C TYR A 251 -36.63 -7.73 -21.67
N TRP A 252 -35.52 -7.46 -22.34
CA TRP A 252 -34.43 -6.62 -21.86
C TRP A 252 -34.30 -5.44 -22.84
N TYR A 253 -34.49 -4.23 -22.35
CA TYR A 253 -34.40 -2.97 -23.11
C TYR A 253 -33.56 -1.95 -22.35
#